data_AF-A0A291Q5J8-F1
#
_entry.id   AF-A0A291Q5J8-F1
#
_cell.length_a   1.000
_cell.length_b   1.000
_cell.length_c   1.000
_cell.angle_alpha   90.00
_cell.angle_beta   90.00
_cell.angle_gamma   90.00
#
_symmetry.space_group_name_H-M   'P 1'
#
loop_
_entity.id
_entity.type
_entity.pdbx_description
1 polymer ?
#
loop_
_entity_poly.entity_id
_entity_poly.type
_entity_poly.pdbx_seq_one_letter_code
_entity_poly.pdbx_strand_id
1 'polypeptide(L)'
;MSPPPAYPPQGGPQGWATPPVPPHKKRRKWPWVLLVLLILLVGGCAAFIAAVGHEVDKESKREVTVEYEVTGDAEDVTITYSAYGDGNLSQSQVSGVDPPWSKTQKTKGFVKGGSLVVTTGASGGSVRCEVTVDGATRTATASGAFTTALCDGF
;
A
#
# COMPACT_ATOMS: atom_id res chain seq x y z
N MET A 1 -42.63 -111.44 -15.43
CA MET A 1 -41.35 -111.26 -16.15
C MET A 1 -40.63 -110.05 -15.58
N SER A 2 -39.42 -110.24 -15.05
CA SER A 2 -38.54 -109.14 -14.61
C SER A 2 -37.52 -108.81 -15.71
N PRO A 3 -37.17 -107.52 -15.92
CA PRO A 3 -35.85 -107.15 -16.43
C PRO A 3 -35.02 -106.35 -15.39
N PRO A 4 -33.70 -106.19 -15.63
CA PRO A 4 -32.66 -106.24 -14.58
C PRO A 4 -32.01 -104.84 -14.29
N PRO A 5 -30.77 -104.71 -13.76
CA PRO A 5 -30.46 -103.99 -12.52
C PRO A 5 -29.77 -102.62 -12.74
N ALA A 6 -29.51 -101.97 -11.61
CA ALA A 6 -28.89 -100.66 -11.39
C ALA A 6 -27.61 -100.34 -12.19
N TYR A 7 -27.37 -99.02 -12.40
CA TYR A 7 -26.10 -98.32 -12.15
C TYR A 7 -26.36 -96.80 -11.98
N PRO A 8 -25.84 -96.12 -10.92
CA PRO A 8 -25.74 -94.67 -10.92
C PRO A 8 -24.51 -94.22 -11.72
N PRO A 9 -24.61 -93.23 -12.63
CA PRO A 9 -23.45 -92.75 -13.37
C PRO A 9 -22.48 -91.96 -12.47
N GLN A 10 -21.23 -92.39 -12.51
CA GLN A 10 -20.03 -91.74 -11.97
C GLN A 10 -19.74 -90.38 -12.64
N GLY A 11 -19.58 -89.35 -11.81
CA GLY A 11 -18.43 -88.42 -11.80
C GLY A 11 -18.08 -87.54 -13.01
N GLY A 12 -18.24 -86.22 -12.84
CA GLY A 12 -17.30 -85.17 -13.31
C GLY A 12 -17.95 -83.96 -14.03
N PRO A 13 -17.30 -82.77 -14.16
CA PRO A 13 -16.18 -82.21 -13.40
C PRO A 13 -16.44 -80.80 -12.79
N GLN A 14 -15.74 -80.55 -11.69
CA GLN A 14 -15.16 -79.29 -11.17
C GLN A 14 -15.68 -77.93 -11.68
N GLY A 15 -16.10 -77.09 -10.73
CA GLY A 15 -16.59 -75.74 -10.94
C GLY A 15 -15.57 -74.78 -11.56
N TRP A 16 -16.08 -73.93 -12.44
CA TRP A 16 -15.35 -72.80 -13.00
C TRP A 16 -15.90 -71.52 -12.36
N ALA A 17 -15.25 -71.08 -11.28
CA ALA A 17 -15.46 -69.74 -10.75
C ALA A 17 -14.87 -68.75 -11.77
N THR A 18 -15.72 -67.87 -12.31
CA THR A 18 -15.25 -66.78 -13.18
C THR A 18 -14.33 -65.84 -12.38
N PRO A 19 -13.19 -65.41 -12.95
CA PRO A 19 -12.32 -64.45 -12.27
C PRO A 19 -13.07 -63.12 -12.08
N PRO A 20 -12.95 -62.47 -10.91
CA PRO A 20 -13.61 -61.21 -10.66
C PRO A 20 -13.09 -60.13 -11.61
N VAL A 21 -14.00 -59.45 -12.31
CA VAL A 21 -13.70 -58.30 -13.17
C VAL A 21 -13.06 -57.21 -12.31
N PRO A 22 -11.87 -56.66 -12.66
CA PRO A 22 -11.27 -55.59 -11.88
C PRO A 22 -12.21 -54.37 -11.87
N PRO A 23 -12.46 -53.75 -10.70
CA PRO A 23 -13.36 -52.62 -10.61
C PRO A 23 -12.78 -51.44 -11.41
N HIS A 24 -13.59 -50.89 -12.31
CA HIS A 24 -13.26 -49.69 -13.06
C HIS A 24 -13.07 -48.53 -12.07
N LYS A 25 -11.82 -48.10 -11.87
CA LYS A 25 -11.47 -46.94 -11.03
C LYS A 25 -12.18 -45.71 -11.59
N LYS A 26 -13.27 -45.30 -10.94
CA LYS A 26 -13.97 -44.04 -11.20
C LYS A 26 -12.95 -42.92 -11.03
N ARG A 27 -12.62 -42.23 -12.13
CA ARG A 27 -11.70 -41.07 -12.11
C ARG A 27 -12.30 -40.06 -11.12
N ARG A 28 -11.72 -40.01 -9.92
CA ARG A 28 -12.14 -39.08 -8.86
C ARG A 28 -11.99 -37.68 -9.46
N LYS A 29 -13.07 -36.90 -9.53
CA LYS A 29 -13.07 -35.49 -9.95
C LYS A 29 -12.50 -34.55 -8.87
N TRP A 30 -12.27 -35.08 -7.66
CA TRP A 30 -11.68 -34.38 -6.52
C TRP A 30 -10.31 -33.70 -6.76
N PRO A 31 -9.32 -34.29 -7.47
CA PRO A 31 -8.07 -33.61 -7.75
C PRO A 31 -8.26 -32.43 -8.71
N TRP A 32 -9.28 -32.45 -9.59
CA TRP A 32 -9.61 -31.30 -10.44
C TRP A 32 -10.25 -30.17 -9.64
N VAL A 33 -11.12 -30.48 -8.68
CA VAL A 33 -11.71 -29.47 -7.78
C VAL A 33 -10.63 -28.82 -6.91
N LEU A 34 -9.71 -29.62 -6.36
CA LEU A 34 -8.56 -29.09 -5.60
C LEU A 34 -7.62 -28.25 -6.47
N LEU A 35 -7.38 -28.65 -7.71
CA LEU A 35 -6.56 -27.89 -8.65
C LEU A 35 -7.18 -26.52 -8.93
N VAL A 36 -8.49 -26.47 -9.21
CA VAL A 36 -9.20 -25.20 -9.44
C VAL A 36 -9.17 -24.32 -8.19
N LEU A 37 -9.40 -24.90 -7.00
CA LEU A 37 -9.33 -24.16 -5.74
C LEU A 37 -7.93 -23.58 -5.49
N LEU A 38 -6.88 -24.37 -5.75
CA LEU A 38 -5.49 -23.93 -5.63
C LEU A 38 -5.16 -22.80 -6.62
N ILE A 39 -5.61 -22.91 -7.87
CA ILE A 39 -5.44 -21.87 -8.89
C ILE A 39 -6.18 -20.59 -8.50
N LEU A 40 -7.37 -20.69 -7.94
CA LEU A 40 -8.16 -19.53 -7.51
C LEU A 40 -7.51 -18.84 -6.30
N LEU A 41 -6.91 -19.62 -5.40
CA LEU A 41 -6.21 -19.10 -4.22
C LEU A 41 -4.87 -18.45 -4.60
N VAL A 42 -4.06 -19.09 -5.46
CA VAL A 42 -2.78 -18.54 -5.93
C VAL A 42 -3.01 -17.38 -6.90
N GLY A 43 -3.90 -17.54 -7.87
CA GLY A 43 -4.26 -16.51 -8.84
C GLY A 43 -4.96 -15.32 -8.18
N GLY A 44 -5.83 -15.57 -7.20
CA GLY A 44 -6.49 -14.54 -6.41
C GLY A 44 -5.52 -13.72 -5.56
N CYS A 45 -4.59 -14.37 -4.86
CA CYS A 45 -3.53 -13.67 -4.12
C CYS A 45 -2.62 -12.85 -5.06
N ALA A 46 -2.20 -13.41 -6.18
CA ALA A 46 -1.35 -12.69 -7.14
C ALA A 46 -2.06 -11.46 -7.73
N ALA A 47 -3.32 -11.59 -8.13
CA ALA A 47 -4.12 -10.48 -8.64
C ALA A 47 -4.35 -9.39 -7.58
N PHE A 48 -4.63 -9.80 -6.33
CA PHE A 48 -4.83 -8.85 -5.23
C PHE A 48 -3.54 -8.09 -4.87
N ILE A 49 -2.41 -8.80 -4.76
CA ILE A 49 -1.10 -8.18 -4.50
C ILE A 49 -0.70 -7.25 -5.66
N ALA A 50 -0.93 -7.65 -6.91
CA ALA A 50 -0.65 -6.82 -8.08
C ALA A 50 -1.51 -5.54 -8.11
N ALA A 51 -2.80 -5.65 -7.78
CA ALA A 51 -3.70 -4.50 -7.70
C ALA A 51 -3.27 -3.51 -6.62
N VAL A 52 -3.01 -3.99 -5.40
CA VAL A 52 -2.49 -3.15 -4.30
C VAL A 52 -1.13 -2.55 -4.68
N GLY A 53 -0.23 -3.34 -5.27
CA GLY A 53 1.08 -2.89 -5.74
C GLY A 53 1.02 -1.74 -6.76
N HIS A 54 0.06 -1.77 -7.67
CA HIS A 54 -0.13 -0.72 -8.67
C HIS A 54 -0.69 0.58 -8.06
N GLU A 55 -1.57 0.47 -7.06
CA GLU A 55 -2.11 1.63 -6.34
C GLU A 55 -1.03 2.32 -5.50
N VAL A 56 -0.22 1.56 -4.76
CA VAL A 56 0.87 2.14 -3.93
C VAL A 56 1.98 2.76 -4.78
N ASP A 57 2.30 2.17 -5.94
CA ASP A 57 3.28 2.73 -6.87
C ASP A 57 2.79 4.05 -7.47
N LYS A 58 1.49 4.13 -7.80
CA LYS A 58 0.86 5.35 -8.30
C LYS A 58 0.83 6.47 -7.25
N GLU A 59 0.49 6.16 -6.00
CA GLU A 59 0.52 7.15 -4.92
C GLU A 59 1.94 7.62 -4.59
N SER A 60 2.90 6.69 -4.59
CA SER A 60 4.31 7.01 -4.35
C SER A 60 4.90 7.91 -5.44
N LYS A 61 4.51 7.71 -6.71
CA LYS A 61 4.99 8.53 -7.84
C LYS A 61 4.26 9.87 -8.00
N ARG A 62 3.13 10.09 -7.31
CA ARG A 62 2.38 11.35 -7.42
C ARG A 62 3.26 12.51 -6.94
N GLU A 63 3.42 13.53 -7.77
CA GLU A 63 4.05 14.80 -7.37
C GLU A 63 3.07 15.65 -6.59
N VAL A 64 3.56 16.30 -5.55
CA VAL A 64 2.84 17.30 -4.77
C VAL A 64 3.65 18.57 -4.73
N THR A 65 2.98 19.69 -4.94
CA THR A 65 3.56 21.01 -4.79
C THR A 65 3.34 21.47 -3.36
N VAL A 66 4.45 21.82 -2.69
CA VAL A 66 4.44 22.47 -1.39
C VAL A 66 4.81 23.94 -1.60
N GLU A 67 3.90 24.82 -1.23
CA GLU A 67 4.08 26.27 -1.29
C GLU A 67 4.23 26.79 0.13
N TYR A 68 5.31 27.53 0.35
CA TYR A 68 5.63 28.20 1.61
C TYR A 68 5.51 29.69 1.39
N GLU A 69 4.77 30.37 2.27
CA GLU A 69 4.65 31.82 2.25
C GLU A 69 4.82 32.37 3.66
N VAL A 70 5.53 33.50 3.76
CA VAL A 70 5.74 34.25 5.00
C VAL A 70 5.41 35.70 4.72
N THR A 71 4.44 36.23 5.44
CA THR A 71 4.00 37.63 5.38
C THR A 71 4.11 38.27 6.76
N GLY A 72 4.18 39.59 6.83
CA GLY A 72 4.29 40.31 8.09
C GLY A 72 5.08 41.61 8.00
N ASP A 73 5.37 42.18 9.15
CA ASP A 73 6.11 43.43 9.35
C ASP A 73 7.42 43.26 10.12
N ALA A 74 7.76 42.03 10.54
CA ALA A 74 9.03 41.75 11.20
C ALA A 74 10.21 41.84 10.23
N GLU A 75 11.32 42.43 10.69
CA GLU A 75 12.57 42.52 9.94
C GLU A 75 13.55 41.42 10.39
N ASP A 76 14.53 41.10 9.54
CA ASP A 76 15.61 40.15 9.85
C ASP A 76 15.10 38.77 10.30
N VAL A 77 14.04 38.26 9.65
CA VAL A 77 13.46 36.97 10.03
C VAL A 77 14.37 35.81 9.62
N THR A 78 14.33 34.74 10.42
CA THR A 78 14.95 33.45 10.08
C THR A 78 13.87 32.46 9.71
N ILE A 79 13.96 31.92 8.50
CA ILE A 79 13.00 30.99 7.93
C ILE A 79 13.69 29.64 7.76
N THR A 80 13.15 28.62 8.40
CA THR A 80 13.57 27.23 8.21
C THR A 80 12.40 26.46 7.61
N TYR A 81 12.58 25.95 6.40
CA TYR A 81 11.57 25.18 5.69
C TYR A 81 12.10 23.77 5.45
N SER A 82 11.20 22.79 5.56
CA SER A 82 11.54 21.42 5.23
C SER A 82 10.42 20.77 4.44
N ALA A 83 10.79 19.99 3.43
CA ALA A 83 9.89 19.16 2.65
C ALA A 83 10.28 17.69 2.85
N TYR A 84 9.31 16.84 3.16
CA TYR A 84 9.52 15.40 3.23
C TYR A 84 8.80 14.68 2.09
N GLY A 85 9.47 13.68 1.54
CA GLY A 85 8.99 12.88 0.43
C GLY A 85 10.01 11.86 -0.05
N ASP A 86 9.54 10.78 -0.68
CA ASP A 86 10.33 9.63 -1.16
C ASP A 86 11.27 9.03 -0.08
N GLY A 87 10.87 9.09 1.19
CA GLY A 87 11.69 8.64 2.32
C GLY A 87 12.88 9.55 2.64
N ASN A 88 12.94 10.75 2.04
CA ASN A 88 13.96 11.76 2.27
C ASN A 88 13.36 13.01 2.95
N LEU A 89 14.18 13.71 3.72
CA LEU A 89 13.88 15.01 4.30
C LEU A 89 14.85 16.05 3.71
N SER A 90 14.31 17.02 2.99
CA SER A 90 15.07 18.19 2.58
C SER A 90 14.79 19.32 3.57
N GLN A 91 15.83 19.83 4.21
CA GLN A 91 15.74 21.00 5.09
C GLN A 91 16.62 22.13 4.54
N SER A 92 16.13 23.35 4.64
CA SER A 92 16.86 24.55 4.24
C SER A 92 16.52 25.70 5.17
N GLN A 93 17.48 26.59 5.36
CA GLN A 93 17.35 27.76 6.22
C GLN A 93 17.84 29.00 5.49
N VAL A 94 17.15 30.11 5.70
CA VAL A 94 17.55 31.45 5.25
C VAL A 94 17.36 32.41 6.42
N SER A 95 18.31 33.31 6.63
CA SER A 95 18.29 34.31 7.71
C SER A 95 18.49 35.71 7.15
N GLY A 96 18.08 36.73 7.91
CA GLY A 96 18.20 38.14 7.51
C GLY A 96 17.33 38.47 6.31
N VAL A 97 16.11 37.91 6.27
CA VAL A 97 15.14 38.14 5.20
C VAL A 97 13.99 38.96 5.74
N ASP A 98 13.49 39.92 4.97
CA ASP A 98 12.30 40.67 5.31
C ASP A 98 11.09 40.08 4.55
N PRO A 99 9.92 39.88 5.18
CA PRO A 99 8.69 39.52 4.49
C PRO A 99 8.28 40.59 3.45
N PRO A 100 7.59 40.21 2.36
CA PRO A 100 7.06 38.88 2.06
C PRO A 100 8.09 37.95 1.43
N TRP A 101 8.10 36.70 1.86
CA TRP A 101 8.93 35.64 1.29
C TRP A 101 8.06 34.47 0.83
N SER A 102 8.36 33.91 -0.35
CA SER A 102 7.65 32.77 -0.90
C SER A 102 8.60 31.73 -1.50
N LYS A 103 8.27 30.45 -1.35
CA LYS A 103 9.03 29.35 -1.96
C LYS A 103 8.10 28.22 -2.38
N THR A 104 8.32 27.72 -3.59
CA THR A 104 7.62 26.53 -4.10
C THR A 104 8.61 25.38 -4.23
N GLN A 105 8.24 24.21 -3.71
CA GLN A 105 9.00 22.97 -3.86
C GLN A 105 8.10 21.84 -4.32
N LYS A 106 8.62 20.96 -5.16
CA LYS A 106 7.93 19.74 -5.57
C LYS A 106 8.50 18.55 -4.82
N THR A 107 7.63 17.73 -4.27
CA THR A 107 7.99 16.51 -3.56
C THR A 107 7.16 15.31 -4.06
N LYS A 108 7.62 14.10 -3.80
CA LYS A 108 7.02 12.81 -4.21
C LYS A 108 7.00 11.86 -3.00
N GLY A 109 6.36 10.70 -3.09
CA GLY A 109 6.38 9.67 -2.03
C GLY A 109 5.07 9.48 -1.25
N PHE A 110 5.03 8.49 -0.36
CA PHE A 110 3.80 8.09 0.34
C PHE A 110 3.43 9.04 1.49
N VAL A 111 4.42 9.47 2.28
CA VAL A 111 4.30 10.52 3.30
C VAL A 111 4.86 11.81 2.72
N LYS A 112 3.98 12.78 2.44
CA LYS A 112 4.31 14.05 1.80
C LYS A 112 3.82 15.20 2.65
N GLY A 113 4.66 16.21 2.78
CA GLY A 113 4.28 17.43 3.46
C GLY A 113 5.46 18.35 3.63
N GLY A 114 5.26 19.37 4.45
CA GLY A 114 6.31 20.31 4.79
C GLY A 114 6.09 20.93 6.16
N SER A 115 7.18 21.44 6.72
CA SER A 115 7.15 22.27 7.92
C SER A 115 7.78 23.61 7.61
N LEU A 116 7.21 24.68 8.15
CA LEU A 116 7.74 26.02 8.05
C LEU A 116 7.86 26.62 9.44
N VAL A 117 9.08 26.99 9.81
CA VAL A 117 9.42 27.64 11.07
C VAL A 117 9.93 29.02 10.75
N VAL A 118 9.27 30.05 11.29
CA VAL A 118 9.65 31.45 11.10
C VAL A 118 9.94 32.06 12.46
N THR A 119 11.14 32.59 12.65
CA THR A 119 11.54 33.26 13.88
C THR A 119 11.84 34.73 13.60
N THR A 120 11.24 35.63 14.39
CA THR A 120 11.46 37.08 14.26
C THR A 120 12.80 37.52 14.85
N GLY A 121 13.35 38.61 14.30
CA GLY A 121 14.56 39.25 14.81
C GLY A 121 14.36 40.01 16.12
N ALA A 122 15.41 40.70 16.55
CA ALA A 122 15.43 41.51 17.78
C ALA A 122 14.51 42.74 17.70
N SER A 123 14.29 43.26 16.48
CA SER A 123 13.36 44.34 16.18
C SER A 123 11.91 43.97 16.50
N GLY A 124 11.58 42.67 16.52
CA GLY A 124 10.22 42.19 16.71
C GLY A 124 9.38 42.35 15.45
N GLY A 125 8.09 42.61 15.64
CA GLY A 125 7.10 42.65 14.57
C GLY A 125 6.18 41.43 14.55
N SER A 126 5.31 41.36 13.55
CA SER A 126 4.41 40.24 13.31
C SER A 126 4.85 39.41 12.11
N VAL A 127 4.66 38.09 12.21
CA VAL A 127 4.84 37.15 11.11
C VAL A 127 3.65 36.20 11.02
N ARG A 128 3.23 35.93 9.80
CA ARG A 128 2.26 34.91 9.43
C ARG A 128 2.96 33.92 8.50
N CYS A 129 3.01 32.66 8.91
CA CYS A 129 3.43 31.58 8.04
C CYS A 129 2.21 30.93 7.39
N GLU A 130 2.39 30.50 6.15
CA GLU A 130 1.41 29.74 5.38
C GLU A 130 2.11 28.62 4.63
N VAL A 131 1.55 27.42 4.71
CA VAL A 131 2.01 26.24 3.98
C VAL A 131 0.82 25.67 3.25
N THR A 132 0.94 25.49 1.94
CA THR A 132 -0.09 24.89 1.09
C THR A 132 0.45 23.61 0.47
N VAL A 133 -0.23 22.49 0.73
CA VAL A 133 0.10 21.16 0.19
C VAL A 133 -1.14 20.64 -0.53
N ASP A 134 -1.05 20.43 -1.84
CA ASP A 134 -2.18 19.99 -2.69
C ASP A 134 -3.48 20.81 -2.50
N GLY A 135 -3.34 22.13 -2.27
CA GLY A 135 -4.48 23.03 -2.05
C GLY A 135 -5.05 22.99 -0.63
N ALA A 136 -4.53 22.15 0.27
CA ALA A 136 -4.80 22.26 1.70
C ALA A 136 -3.81 23.25 2.32
N THR A 137 -4.35 24.32 2.92
CA THR A 137 -3.56 25.40 3.49
C THR A 137 -3.58 25.36 5.01
N ARG A 138 -2.42 25.52 5.64
CA ARG A 138 -2.27 25.70 7.09
C ARG A 138 -1.52 26.99 7.36
N THR A 139 -1.96 27.71 8.39
CA THR A 139 -1.39 29.02 8.74
C THR A 139 -1.18 29.13 10.23
N ALA A 140 -0.13 29.83 10.63
CA ALA A 140 0.11 30.23 12.01
C ALA A 140 0.64 31.66 12.06
N THR A 141 0.54 32.29 13.22
CA THR A 141 0.93 33.69 13.40
C THR A 141 1.64 33.83 14.73
N ALA A 142 2.69 34.65 14.75
CA ALA A 142 3.43 34.99 15.95
C ALA A 142 3.77 36.48 15.92
N SER A 143 3.85 37.11 17.09
CA SER A 143 4.22 38.52 17.20
C SER A 143 5.10 38.77 18.42
N GLY A 144 6.07 39.66 18.29
CA GLY A 144 7.06 39.97 19.32
C GLY A 144 8.50 39.72 18.86
N ALA A 145 9.47 40.10 19.68
CA ALA A 145 10.88 39.83 19.42
C ALA A 145 11.24 38.38 19.73
N PHE A 146 12.06 37.75 18.87
CA PHE A 146 12.48 36.36 19.00
C PHE A 146 11.33 35.36 19.17
N THR A 147 10.18 35.65 18.56
CA THR A 147 9.02 34.75 18.59
C THR A 147 9.06 33.81 17.39
N THR A 148 8.41 32.66 17.51
CA THR A 148 8.40 31.65 16.44
C THR A 148 6.98 31.29 16.03
N ALA A 149 6.71 31.38 14.72
CA ALA A 149 5.53 30.79 14.10
C ALA A 149 5.91 29.43 13.49
N LEU A 150 5.16 28.39 13.85
CA LEU A 150 5.31 27.04 13.30
C LEU A 150 4.07 26.70 12.47
N CYS A 151 4.28 26.37 11.21
CA CYS A 151 3.28 25.80 10.33
C CYS A 151 3.68 24.36 10.01
N ASP A 152 2.93 23.39 10.56
CA ASP A 152 3.13 21.95 10.38
C ASP A 152 1.78 21.21 10.20
N GLY A 153 1.84 19.88 10.06
CA GLY A 153 0.66 19.01 10.10
C GLY A 153 0.05 18.63 8.74
N PHE A 154 0.87 18.10 7.84
CA PHE A 154 0.47 17.56 6.53
C PHE A 154 0.81 16.08 6.37
#